data_AF-K2G357-F1
#
_entry.id   AF-K2G357-F1
#
_cell.length_a   1.000
_cell.length_b   1.000
_cell.length_c   1.000
_cell.angle_alpha   90.00
_cell.angle_beta   90.00
_cell.angle_gamma   90.00
#
_symmetry.space_group_name_H-M   'P 1'
#
loop_
_entity.id
_entity.type
_entity.pdbx_description
1 polymer ?
#
loop_
_entity_poly.entity_id
_entity_poly.type
_entity_poly.pdbx_seq_one_letter_code
_entity_poly.pdbx_strand_id
1 'polypeptide(L)' 'MNKEYVSEFTNFINHYLEEHPEEVKEQHRGWRIYWDHKIDLAAQERAMKDSVPDDGYGFYASAWHVEPLPKTEGPAR' A
#
# COMPACT_ATOMS: atom_id res chain seq x y z
N MET A 1 -36.55 12.49 -9.35
CA MET A 1 -35.76 11.51 -8.57
C MET A 1 -34.67 11.00 -9.49
N ASN A 2 -33.44 11.46 -9.30
CA ASN A 2 -32.30 10.94 -10.05
C ASN A 2 -31.92 9.61 -9.39
N LYS A 3 -32.19 8.49 -10.05
CA LYS A 3 -31.58 7.22 -9.67
C LYS A 3 -30.10 7.36 -10.00
N GLU A 4 -29.24 7.40 -8.98
CA GLU A 4 -27.80 7.30 -9.19
C GLU A 4 -27.52 6.04 -10.00
N TYR A 5 -26.67 6.15 -11.01
CA TYR A 5 -26.28 5.00 -11.81
C TYR A 5 -25.54 4.02 -10.91
N VAL A 6 -26.09 2.83 -10.74
CA VAL A 6 -25.43 1.71 -10.08
C VAL A 6 -24.99 0.75 -11.16
N SER A 7 -23.69 0.43 -11.20
CA SER A 7 -23.17 -0.51 -12.19
C SER A 7 -23.75 -1.90 -11.95
N GLU A 8 -23.91 -2.69 -13.02
CA GLU A 8 -24.35 -4.09 -12.91
C GLU A 8 -23.41 -4.90 -12.01
N PHE A 9 -22.11 -4.60 -12.07
CA PHE A 9 -21.12 -5.20 -11.21
C PHE A 9 -21.36 -4.90 -9.72
N THR A 10 -21.71 -3.66 -9.39
CA THR A 10 -22.05 -3.28 -8.01
C THR A 10 -23.28 -4.05 -7.52
N ASN A 11 -24.32 -4.18 -8.33
CA ASN A 11 -25.50 -4.98 -7.97
C ASN A 11 -25.14 -6.44 -7.75
N PHE A 12 -24.30 -7.02 -8.61
CA PHE A 12 -23.81 -8.38 -8.47
C PHE A 12 -23.06 -8.58 -7.15
N ILE A 13 -22.08 -7.73 -6.83
CA ILE A 13 -21.31 -7.84 -5.59
C ILE A 13 -22.22 -7.67 -4.37
N ASN A 14 -23.17 -6.75 -4.40
CA ASN A 14 -24.11 -6.57 -3.30
C ASN A 14 -24.94 -7.84 -3.04
N HIS A 15 -25.52 -8.44 -4.08
CA HIS A 15 -26.26 -9.69 -3.93
C HIS A 15 -25.38 -10.84 -3.47
N TYR A 16 -24.16 -10.95 -4.00
CA TYR A 16 -23.21 -11.97 -3.58
C TYR A 16 -22.87 -11.86 -2.09
N LEU A 17 -22.64 -10.65 -1.58
CA LEU A 17 -22.35 -10.44 -0.16
C LEU A 17 -23.58 -10.63 0.74
N GLU A 18 -24.80 -10.41 0.22
CA GLU A 18 -26.05 -10.74 0.92
C GLU A 18 -26.22 -12.26 1.08
N GLU A 19 -25.87 -13.04 0.05
CA GLU A 19 -25.96 -14.50 0.06
C GLU A 19 -24.81 -15.16 0.86
N HIS A 20 -23.65 -14.51 0.95
CA HIS A 20 -22.43 -15.04 1.58
C HIS A 20 -21.93 -14.21 2.78
N PRO A 21 -22.68 -14.15 3.90
CA PRO A 21 -22.28 -13.39 5.07
C PRO A 21 -20.98 -13.91 5.74
N GLU A 22 -20.58 -15.15 5.47
CA GLU A 22 -19.28 -15.70 5.88
C GLU A 22 -18.10 -14.95 5.29
N GLU A 23 -18.21 -14.49 4.03
CA GLU A 23 -17.12 -13.78 3.39
C GLU A 23 -16.92 -12.40 3.99
N VAL A 24 -18.00 -11.71 4.34
CA VAL A 24 -17.94 -10.42 5.05
C VAL A 24 -17.18 -10.58 6.37
N LYS A 25 -17.45 -11.67 7.11
CA LYS A 25 -16.73 -11.97 8.35
C LYS A 25 -15.25 -12.24 8.11
N GLU A 26 -14.89 -13.01 7.09
CA GLU A 26 -13.50 -13.29 6.75
C GLU A 26 -12.77 -12.05 6.22
N GLN A 27 -13.44 -11.18 5.45
CA GLN A 27 -12.89 -9.89 5.02
C GLN A 27 -12.56 -9.00 6.22
N HIS A 28 -13.49 -8.87 7.18
CA HIS A 28 -13.25 -8.13 8.41
C HIS A 28 -12.12 -8.76 9.24
N ARG A 29 -12.08 -10.09 9.33
CA ARG A 29 -11.02 -10.81 10.05
C ARG A 29 -9.65 -10.56 9.43
N GLY A 30 -9.52 -10.70 8.11
CA GLY A 30 -8.29 -10.44 7.37
C GLY A 30 -7.84 -8.99 7.50
N TRP A 31 -8.78 -8.05 7.39
CA TRP A 31 -8.51 -6.63 7.59
C TRP A 31 -7.91 -6.36 8.98
N ARG A 32 -8.50 -6.92 10.05
CA ARG A 32 -7.98 -6.75 11.42
C ARG A 32 -6.59 -7.34 11.62
N ILE A 33 -6.26 -8.47 10.99
CA ILE A 33 -4.93 -9.08 11.12
C ILE A 33 -3.83 -8.13 10.63
N TYR A 34 -4.07 -7.46 9.51
CA TYR A 34 -3.07 -6.62 8.89
C TYR A 34 -3.11 -5.17 9.40
N TRP A 35 -4.30 -4.61 9.57
CA TRP A 35 -4.47 -3.19 9.87
C TRP A 35 -4.56 -2.87 11.37
N ASP A 36 -5.07 -3.78 12.20
CA ASP A 36 -5.13 -3.64 13.66
C ASP A 36 -3.94 -4.36 14.33
N HIS A 37 -2.80 -4.42 13.64
CA HIS A 37 -1.61 -5.06 14.16
C HIS A 37 -1.00 -4.20 15.28
N LYS A 38 -1.00 -4.73 16.51
CA LYS A 38 -0.34 -4.09 17.64
C LYS A 38 1.17 -4.20 17.48
N ILE A 39 1.82 -3.09 17.17
CA ILE A 39 3.28 -3.00 17.09
C ILE A 39 3.84 -2.93 18.52
N ASP A 40 4.71 -3.87 18.89
CA ASP A 40 5.53 -3.75 20.09
C ASP A 40 6.70 -2.79 19.81
N LEU A 41 6.52 -1.54 20.22
CA LEU A 41 7.51 -0.48 20.02
C LEU A 41 8.85 -0.79 20.72
N ALA A 42 8.84 -1.48 21.86
CA ALA A 42 10.07 -1.84 22.55
C ALA A 42 10.83 -2.95 21.81
N ALA A 43 10.12 -3.90 21.19
CA ALA A 43 10.74 -4.88 20.30
C ALA A 43 11.29 -4.21 19.03
N GLN A 44 10.54 -3.26 18.45
CA GLN A 44 10.97 -2.49 17.29
C GLN A 44 12.25 -1.68 17.56
N GLU A 45 12.34 -0.99 18.70
CA GLU A 45 13.54 -0.25 19.08
C GLU A 45 14.76 -1.16 19.28
N ARG A 46 14.58 -2.35 19.85
CA ARG A 46 15.66 -3.33 20.00
C ARG A 46 16.14 -3.83 18.63
N ALA A 47 15.22 -4.14 17.72
CA ALA A 47 15.54 -4.56 16.37
C ALA A 47 16.27 -3.46 15.58
N MET A 48 15.89 -2.19 15.77
CA MET A 48 16.60 -1.05 15.16
C MET A 48 18.03 -0.91 15.70
N LYS A 49 18.25 -1.12 17.00
CA LYS A 49 19.59 -1.06 17.60
C LYS A 49 20.50 -2.22 17.16
N ASP A 50 19.91 -3.37 16.86
CA ASP A 50 20.61 -4.57 16.37
C ASP A 50 20.75 -4.57 14.83
N SER A 51 20.26 -3.52 14.15
CA SER A 51 20.33 -3.41 12.70
C SER A 51 21.74 -3.06 12.23
N VAL A 52 22.27 -3.85 11.30
CA VAL A 52 23.54 -3.60 10.60
C VAL A 52 23.22 -2.94 9.26
N PRO A 53 24.03 -1.96 8.79
CA PRO A 53 23.86 -1.38 7.46
C PRO A 53 23.86 -2.47 6.38
N ASP A 54 22.84 -2.46 5.53
CA ASP A 54 22.78 -3.30 4.33
C ASP A 54 23.90 -2.86 3.37
N ASP A 55 24.73 -3.80 2.93
CA ASP A 55 25.91 -3.54 2.09
C ASP A 55 25.56 -3.22 0.63
N GLY A 56 24.26 -3.12 0.32
CA GLY A 56 23.76 -2.66 -0.97
C GLY A 56 23.90 -3.70 -2.08
N TYR A 57 24.37 -4.92 -1.77
CA TYR A 57 24.29 -6.05 -2.70
C TYR A 57 22.91 -6.73 -2.68
N GLY A 58 22.02 -6.31 -1.79
CA GLY A 58 20.59 -6.58 -1.87
C GLY A 58 19.97 -5.87 -3.08
N PHE A 59 19.14 -6.58 -3.84
CA PHE A 59 18.44 -6.07 -5.02
C PHE A 59 17.57 -4.84 -4.67
N TYR A 60 18.13 -3.63 -4.83
CA TYR A 60 17.42 -2.37 -4.68
C TYR A 60 17.50 -1.53 -5.94
N ALA A 61 16.42 -0.77 -6.13
CA ALA A 61 16.10 0.13 -7.23
C ALA A 61 17.03 1.35 -7.41
N SER A 62 18.34 1.19 -7.19
CA SER A 62 19.36 2.21 -7.49
C SER A 62 19.67 2.33 -8.99
N ALA A 63 19.09 1.47 -9.83
CA ALA A 63 19.16 1.57 -11.29
C ALA A 63 18.51 2.83 -11.89
N TRP A 64 17.90 3.70 -11.06
CA TRP A 64 17.26 4.95 -11.49
C TRP A 64 17.84 6.21 -10.84
N HIS A 65 19.12 6.22 -10.46
CA HIS A 65 19.83 7.49 -10.34
C HIS A 65 19.96 8.12 -11.73
N VAL A 66 18.91 8.80 -12.18
CA VAL A 66 18.99 9.76 -13.27
C VAL A 66 19.78 10.94 -12.71
N GLU A 67 21.01 11.12 -13.19
CA GLU A 67 21.76 12.34 -12.92
C GLU A 67 20.86 13.55 -13.25
N PRO A 68 20.75 14.55 -12.35
CA PRO A 68 19.97 15.73 -12.68
C PRO A 68 20.63 16.39 -13.90
N LEU A 69 19.87 16.49 -15.00
CA LEU A 69 20.35 17.12 -16.23
C LEU A 69 20.96 18.50 -15.92
N PRO A 70 22.09 18.87 -16.53
CA PRO A 70 22.67 20.19 -16.33
C PRO A 70 21.65 21.23 -16.80
N LYS A 71 21.39 22.24 -15.96
CA LYS A 71 20.50 23.35 -16.29
C LYS A 71 21.06 24.07 -17.51
N THR A 72 20.50 23.82 -18.68
CA THR A 72 20.77 24.64 -19.87
C THR A 72 20.14 26.00 -19.64
N GLU A 73 20.95 27.01 -19.34
CA GLU A 73 20.54 28.41 -19.42
C GLU A 73 20.13 28.67 -20.88
N GLY A 74 18.83 28.82 -21.12
CA GLY A 74 18.31 29.21 -22.42
C GLY A 74 18.70 30.66 -22.74
N PRO A 75 18.91 31.01 -24.03
CA PRO A 75 19.39 32.33 -24.38
C PRO A 75 18.39 33.43 -23.97
N ALA A 76 18.95 34.49 -23.39
CA ALA A 76 18.26 35.72 -23.02
C ALA A 76 17.43 36.26 -24.19
N ARG A 77 16.16 36.58 -23.92
CA ARG A 77 15.35 37.48 -24.75
C ARG A 77 15.67 38.93 -24.40
#